data_AF-A0A6N7IJL1-F1
#
_entry.id   AF-A0A6N7IJL1-F1
#
_cell.length_a   1.000
_cell.length_b   1.000
_cell.length_c   1.000
_cell.angle_alpha   90.00
_cell.angle_beta   90.00
_cell.angle_gamma   90.00
#
_symmetry.space_group_name_H-M   'P 1'
#
loop_
_entity.id
_entity.type
_entity.pdbx_description
1 polymer ?
#
loop_
_entity_poly.entity_id
_entity_poly.type
_entity_poly.pdbx_seq_one_letter_code
_entity_poly.pdbx_strand_id
1 'polypeptide(L)'
;MELYGPQFAFVAQLHLPDVDILIETTGKGARLALYDGQSWAGAATDPRPDGMRPVEQHGPRRLWDLVEHAHAWWHEQGRPGWWRFGLTVTPRANTVWFGDPDSGHTWNLPSRDEPRPAR
;
A
#
# COMPACT_ATOMS: atom_id res chain seq x y z
N MET A 1 -7.14 7.87 -10.25
CA MET A 1 -6.25 6.87 -9.63
C MET A 1 -6.96 5.53 -9.61
N GLU A 2 -6.34 4.47 -10.13
CA GLU A 2 -6.89 3.11 -10.07
C GLU A 2 -6.45 2.50 -8.74
N LEU A 3 -7.35 2.53 -7.76
CA LEU A 3 -7.06 2.17 -6.37
C LEU A 3 -7.49 0.73 -6.01
N TYR A 4 -8.18 0.05 -6.91
CA TYR A 4 -8.98 -1.14 -6.59
C TYR A 4 -8.44 -2.45 -7.17
N GLY A 5 -7.27 -2.42 -7.82
CA GLY A 5 -6.62 -3.62 -8.32
C GLY A 5 -5.92 -4.36 -7.17
N PRO A 6 -6.10 -5.69 -7.01
CA PRO A 6 -5.32 -6.47 -6.05
C PRO A 6 -3.80 -6.38 -6.29
N GLN A 7 -3.39 -6.00 -7.50
CA GLN A 7 -2.00 -5.68 -7.86
C GLN A 7 -1.51 -4.41 -7.17
N PHE A 8 -2.28 -3.33 -7.21
CA PHE A 8 -1.89 -2.09 -6.56
C PHE A 8 -1.94 -2.20 -5.03
N ALA A 9 -2.96 -2.87 -4.47
CA ALA A 9 -3.04 -3.10 -3.03
C ALA A 9 -1.80 -3.84 -2.48
N PHE A 10 -1.30 -4.83 -3.24
CA PHE A 10 -0.05 -5.51 -2.93
C PHE A 10 1.16 -4.55 -2.93
N VAL A 11 1.29 -3.71 -3.96
CA VAL A 11 2.40 -2.73 -4.04
C VAL A 11 2.32 -1.67 -2.95
N ALA A 12 1.13 -1.19 -2.62
CA ALA A 12 0.91 -0.25 -1.53
C ALA A 12 1.40 -0.87 -0.20
N GLN A 13 1.03 -2.11 0.09
CA GLN A 13 1.48 -2.79 1.32
C GLN A 13 3.01 -2.91 1.40
N LEU A 14 3.72 -3.09 0.29
CA LEU A 14 5.18 -3.13 0.26
C LEU A 14 5.82 -1.78 0.58
N HIS A 15 5.25 -0.68 0.08
CA HIS A 15 5.75 0.68 0.35
C HIS A 15 5.38 1.17 1.75
N LEU A 16 4.37 0.56 2.36
CA LEU A 16 3.77 0.98 3.63
C LEU A 16 3.72 -0.22 4.62
N PRO A 17 4.86 -0.83 4.99
CA PRO A 17 4.87 -2.05 5.80
C PRO A 17 4.34 -1.85 7.23
N ASP A 18 4.31 -0.61 7.70
CA ASP A 18 3.86 -0.21 9.04
C ASP A 18 2.45 0.38 9.07
N VAL A 19 1.75 0.39 7.93
CA VAL A 19 0.38 0.91 7.81
C VAL A 19 -0.58 -0.25 7.57
N ASP A 20 -1.63 -0.31 8.38
CA ASP A 20 -2.77 -1.18 8.12
C ASP A 20 -3.58 -0.59 6.94
N ILE A 21 -3.66 -1.33 5.85
CA ILE A 21 -4.45 -0.97 4.66
C ILE A 21 -5.69 -1.86 4.60
N LEU A 22 -6.87 -1.26 4.68
CA LEU A 22 -8.15 -1.97 4.69
C LEU A 22 -9.06 -1.46 3.57
N ILE A 23 -9.83 -2.38 2.98
CA ILE A 23 -11.01 -2.03 2.20
C ILE A 23 -12.22 -2.20 3.10
N GLU A 24 -12.88 -1.09 3.42
CA GLU A 24 -14.09 -1.09 4.22
C GLU A 24 -15.31 -0.95 3.33
N THR A 25 -16.25 -1.88 3.44
CA THR A 25 -17.56 -1.77 2.79
C THR A 25 -18.49 -0.94 3.68
N THR A 26 -19.02 0.13 3.13
CA THR A 26 -20.00 1.01 3.78
C THR A 26 -21.35 0.89 3.10
N GLY A 27 -22.42 1.38 3.73
CA GLY A 27 -23.74 1.46 3.08
C GLY A 27 -23.79 2.36 1.83
N LYS A 28 -22.69 3.09 1.52
CA LYS A 28 -22.57 4.02 0.39
C LYS A 28 -21.55 3.57 -0.67
N GLY A 29 -20.99 2.36 -0.55
CA GLY A 29 -19.89 1.87 -1.39
C GLY A 29 -18.69 1.46 -0.55
N ALA A 30 -17.54 1.21 -1.16
CA ALA A 30 -16.31 0.89 -0.42
C ALA A 30 -15.41 2.12 -0.21
N ARG A 31 -14.53 2.04 0.80
CA ARG A 31 -13.44 3.00 1.00
C ARG A 31 -12.13 2.29 1.27
N LEU A 32 -11.04 2.87 0.79
CA LEU A 32 -9.70 2.55 1.25
C LEU A 32 -9.49 3.27 2.59
N ALA A 33 -9.09 2.53 3.62
CA ALA A 33 -8.80 3.04 4.95
C ALA A 33 -7.35 2.69 5.32
N LEU A 34 -6.64 3.67 5.87
CA LEU A 34 -5.22 3.60 6.22
C LEU A 34 -5.07 3.98 7.68
N TYR A 35 -4.29 3.22 8.44
CA TYR A 35 -4.04 3.49 9.86
C TYR A 35 -2.65 3.02 10.29
N ASP A 36 -1.92 3.86 11.02
CA ASP A 36 -0.58 3.53 11.55
C ASP A 36 -0.48 3.56 13.09
N GLY A 37 -1.61 3.75 13.79
CA GLY A 37 -1.64 3.93 15.25
C GLY A 37 -1.88 5.37 15.69
N GLN A 38 -1.42 6.37 14.92
CA GLN A 38 -1.51 7.80 15.27
C GLN A 38 -2.10 8.66 14.15
N SER A 39 -1.96 8.19 12.92
CA SER A 39 -2.41 8.81 11.70
C SER A 39 -3.44 7.92 11.02
N TRP A 40 -4.37 8.54 10.31
CA TRP A 40 -5.34 7.83 9.49
C TRP A 40 -5.59 8.58 8.20
N ALA A 41 -5.95 7.82 7.16
CA ALA A 41 -6.43 8.38 5.91
C ALA A 41 -7.54 7.50 5.32
N GLY A 42 -8.39 8.11 4.51
CA GLY A 42 -9.53 7.45 3.90
C GLY A 42 -9.90 8.08 2.57
N ALA A 43 -10.24 7.24 1.59
CA ALA A 43 -10.76 7.69 0.31
C ALA A 43 -11.84 6.74 -0.21
N ALA A 44 -12.91 7.31 -0.77
CA ALA A 44 -13.96 6.52 -1.41
C ALA A 44 -13.42 5.79 -2.66
N THR A 45 -13.79 4.53 -2.81
CA THR A 45 -13.38 3.69 -3.95
C THR A 45 -14.19 3.98 -5.20
N ASP A 46 -15.33 4.67 -5.06
CA ASP A 46 -16.14 5.20 -6.15
C ASP A 46 -16.01 6.73 -6.21
N PRO A 47 -15.87 7.30 -7.42
CA PRO A 47 -15.77 8.74 -7.57
C PRO A 47 -17.16 9.33 -7.31
N ARG A 48 -17.18 10.57 -6.81
CA ARG A 48 -18.41 11.37 -6.82
C ARG A 48 -18.85 11.62 -8.29
N PRO A 49 -20.09 12.07 -8.52
CA PRO A 49 -20.60 12.35 -9.87
C PRO A 49 -19.75 13.36 -10.67
N ASP A 50 -18.97 14.21 -9.99
CA ASP A 50 -18.01 15.16 -10.57
C ASP A 50 -16.66 14.51 -10.94
N GLY A 51 -16.51 13.20 -10.74
CA GLY A 51 -15.27 12.45 -10.97
C GLY A 51 -14.25 12.53 -9.83
N MET A 52 -14.51 13.34 -8.79
CA MET A 52 -13.56 13.55 -7.69
C MET A 52 -13.67 12.44 -6.63
N ARG A 53 -12.52 12.06 -6.07
CA ARG A 53 -12.43 11.18 -4.90
C ARG A 53 -11.94 12.01 -3.73
N PRO A 54 -12.84 12.49 -2.85
CA PRO A 54 -12.42 13.21 -1.66
C PRO A 54 -11.54 12.29 -0.81
N VAL A 55 -10.45 12.84 -0.32
CA VAL A 55 -9.53 12.19 0.61
C VAL A 55 -9.65 12.91 1.94
N GLU A 56 -9.83 12.14 3.01
CA GLU A 56 -9.74 12.62 4.38
C GLU A 56 -8.49 12.02 5.02
N GLN A 57 -7.68 12.84 5.68
CA GLN A 57 -6.50 12.35 6.39
C GLN A 57 -6.15 13.23 7.58
N HIS A 58 -5.62 12.62 8.63
CA HIS A 58 -5.29 13.25 9.90
C HIS A 58 -4.11 12.55 10.56
N GLY A 59 -3.39 13.28 11.41
CA GLY A 59 -2.26 12.78 12.20
C GLY A 59 -0.91 13.29 11.72
N PRO A 60 0.18 12.91 12.42
CA PRO A 60 1.54 13.40 12.12
C PRO A 60 2.09 12.92 10.78
N ARG A 61 1.58 11.80 10.23
CA ARG A 61 1.99 11.28 8.92
C ARG A 61 0.87 11.45 7.90
N ARG A 62 1.23 11.95 6.72
CA ARG A 62 0.34 12.08 5.56
C ARG A 62 0.25 10.75 4.82
N LEU A 63 -0.54 9.81 5.39
CA LEU A 63 -0.61 8.44 4.88
C LEU A 63 -1.13 8.36 3.44
N TRP A 64 -2.01 9.29 3.04
CA TRP A 64 -2.50 9.30 1.67
C TRP A 64 -1.39 9.63 0.67
N ASP A 65 -0.56 10.61 0.99
CA ASP A 65 0.55 11.05 0.13
C ASP A 65 1.54 9.89 -0.12
N LEU A 66 1.73 9.01 0.87
CA LEU A 66 2.53 7.79 0.73
C LEU A 66 1.89 6.76 -0.23
N VAL A 67 0.56 6.62 -0.19
CA VAL A 67 -0.18 5.78 -1.16
C VAL A 67 -0.09 6.36 -2.56
N GLU A 68 -0.16 7.69 -2.70
CA GLU A 68 0.03 8.35 -4.00
C GLU A 68 1.44 8.13 -4.54
N HIS A 69 2.45 8.14 -3.68
CA HIS A 69 3.83 7.81 -4.05
C HIS A 69 3.97 6.37 -4.54
N ALA A 70 3.38 5.40 -3.82
CA ALA A 70 3.35 4.01 -4.24
C ALA A 70 2.59 3.82 -5.57
N HIS A 71 1.49 4.56 -5.78
CA HIS A 71 0.73 4.53 -7.03
C HIS A 71 1.53 5.13 -8.19
N ALA A 72 2.25 6.23 -7.96
CA ALA A 72 3.13 6.83 -8.96
C ALA A 72 4.20 5.84 -9.41
N TRP A 73 4.91 5.21 -8.46
CA TRP A 73 5.89 4.18 -8.77
C TRP A 73 5.27 3.02 -9.57
N TRP A 74 4.14 2.47 -9.12
CA TRP A 74 3.46 1.37 -9.83
C TRP A 74 3.07 1.77 -11.26
N HIS A 75 2.60 3.00 -11.44
CA HIS A 75 2.25 3.54 -12.74
C HIS A 75 3.48 3.70 -13.65
N GLU A 76 4.59 4.21 -13.12
CA GLU A 76 5.87 4.35 -13.83
C GLU A 76 6.43 3.00 -14.28
N GLN A 77 6.22 1.93 -13.49
CA GLN A 77 6.57 0.56 -13.88
C GLN A 77 5.61 -0.07 -14.91
N GLY A 78 4.63 0.68 -15.41
CA GLY A 78 3.66 0.19 -16.40
C GLY A 78 2.54 -0.65 -15.80
N ARG A 79 2.18 -0.41 -14.53
CA ARG A 79 1.12 -1.12 -13.80
C ARG A 79 1.33 -2.64 -13.77
N PRO A 80 2.51 -3.12 -13.33
CA PRO A 80 2.85 -4.53 -13.35
C PRO A 80 1.90 -5.37 -12.48
N GLY A 81 1.65 -6.60 -12.91
CA GLY A 81 1.01 -7.62 -12.08
C GLY A 81 2.02 -8.41 -11.25
N TRP A 82 1.52 -9.30 -10.39
CA TRP A 82 2.32 -10.05 -9.40
C TRP A 82 3.44 -10.90 -10.00
N TRP A 83 3.31 -11.35 -11.26
CA TRP A 83 4.33 -12.15 -11.94
C TRP A 83 5.65 -11.39 -12.18
N ARG A 84 5.67 -10.06 -12.01
CA ARG A 84 6.89 -9.25 -12.04
C ARG A 84 7.60 -9.20 -10.68
N PHE A 85 7.00 -9.74 -9.64
CA PHE A 85 7.59 -9.78 -8.31
C PHE A 85 8.08 -11.18 -7.99
N GLY A 86 9.13 -11.26 -7.18
CA GLY A 86 9.58 -12.51 -6.58
C GLY A 86 9.90 -12.32 -5.10
N LEU A 87 10.21 -13.44 -4.46
CA LEU A 87 10.46 -13.51 -3.02
C LEU A 87 11.72 -14.34 -2.77
N THR A 88 12.67 -13.76 -2.05
CA THR A 88 13.82 -14.46 -1.49
C THR A 88 13.56 -14.69 -0.01
N VAL A 89 13.58 -15.95 0.42
CA VAL A 89 13.42 -16.35 1.83
C VAL A 89 14.75 -16.85 2.35
N THR A 90 15.21 -16.30 3.47
CA THR A 90 16.39 -16.76 4.20
C THR A 90 16.03 -17.02 5.66
N PRO A 91 16.86 -17.74 6.44
CA PRO A 91 16.63 -17.89 7.87
C PRO A 91 16.59 -16.58 8.67
N ARG A 92 17.06 -15.46 8.09
CA ARG A 92 17.16 -14.15 8.76
C ARG A 92 16.13 -13.14 8.29
N ALA A 93 15.68 -13.24 7.04
CA ALA A 93 14.85 -12.22 6.40
C ALA A 93 14.10 -12.79 5.19
N ASN A 94 12.96 -12.17 4.90
CA ASN A 94 12.18 -12.38 3.69
C ASN A 94 12.19 -11.08 2.88
N THR A 95 12.62 -11.14 1.63
CA THR A 95 12.77 -9.97 0.77
C THR A 95 11.98 -10.14 -0.51
N VAL A 96 11.01 -9.25 -0.74
CA VAL A 96 10.30 -9.13 -2.03
C VAL A 96 11.14 -8.27 -2.97
N TRP A 97 11.17 -8.62 -4.25
CA TRP A 97 11.88 -7.86 -5.27
C TRP A 97 11.04 -7.70 -6.54
N PHE A 98 11.30 -6.65 -7.32
CA PHE A 98 10.65 -6.39 -8.60
C PHE A 98 11.60 -6.66 -9.78
N GLY A 99 11.19 -7.50 -10.72
CA GLY A 99 11.98 -7.89 -11.90
C GLY A 99 12.99 -8.98 -11.59
N ASP A 100 14.05 -8.64 -10.86
CA ASP A 100 15.16 -9.52 -10.49
C ASP A 100 15.67 -9.18 -9.07
N PRO A 101 16.22 -10.13 -8.29
CA PRO A 101 16.79 -9.87 -6.97
C PRO A 101 17.83 -8.74 -6.92
N ASP A 102 18.58 -8.53 -8.00
CA ASP A 102 19.66 -7.52 -8.08
C ASP A 102 19.22 -6.19 -8.72
N SER A 103 17.91 -6.02 -8.98
CA SER A 103 17.31 -4.84 -9.63
C SER A 103 17.33 -3.54 -8.81
N GLY A 104 17.68 -3.63 -7.51
CA GLY A 104 17.61 -2.51 -6.56
C GLY A 104 16.21 -2.15 -6.07
N HIS A 105 15.15 -2.77 -6.62
CA HIS A 105 13.77 -2.59 -6.15
C HIS A 105 13.40 -3.72 -5.21
N THR A 106 13.78 -3.58 -3.93
CA THR A 106 13.61 -4.62 -2.92
C THR A 106 12.92 -4.09 -1.66
N TRP A 107 12.12 -4.96 -1.04
CA TRP A 107 11.38 -4.67 0.19
C TRP A 107 11.62 -5.80 1.18
N ASN A 108 12.17 -5.45 2.35
CA ASN A 108 12.27 -6.39 3.45
C ASN A 108 10.92 -6.49 4.15
N LEU A 109 10.38 -7.70 4.20
CA LEU A 109 9.15 -7.95 4.93
C LEU A 109 9.46 -8.02 6.43
N PRO A 110 8.61 -7.43 7.28
CA PRO A 110 8.75 -7.57 8.71
C PRO A 110 8.72 -9.06 9.08
N SER A 111 9.66 -9.47 9.93
CA SER A 111 9.65 -10.83 10.46
C SER A 111 8.52 -10.96 11.46
N ARG A 112 7.87 -12.13 11.53
CA ARG A 112 6.73 -12.36 12.45
C ARG A 112 7.11 -12.15 13.93
N ASP A 113 8.39 -12.26 14.25
CA ASP A 113 8.96 -12.12 15.58
C ASP A 113 9.35 -10.67 15.93
N GLU A 114 9.26 -9.75 14.96
CA GLU A 114 9.50 -8.33 15.23
C GLU A 114 8.28 -7.76 15.97
N PRO A 115 8.46 -7.21 17.18
CA PRO A 115 7.36 -6.56 17.87
C PRO A 115 6.88 -5.42 16.99
N ARG A 116 5.62 -5.51 16.54
CA ARG A 116 4.95 -4.37 15.91
C ARG A 116 5.09 -3.21 16.91
N PRO A 117 5.59 -2.04 16.49
CA PRO A 117 5.76 -0.92 17.41
C PRO A 117 4.48 -0.72 18.21
N ALA A 118 4.62 -0.58 19.53
CA ALA A 118 3.50 -0.47 20.44
C ALA A 118 2.58 0.68 19.99
N ARG A 119 1.31 0.34 19.78
CA ARG A 119 0.24 1.26 19.37
C ARG A 119 -0.15 2.21 20.49
#